data_AF-A0AAJ0A5Y1-F1
#
_entry.id   AF-A0AAJ0A5Y1-F1
#
_cell.length_a   1.000
_cell.length_b   1.000
_cell.length_c   1.000
_cell.angle_alpha   90.00
_cell.angle_beta   90.00
_cell.angle_gamma   90.00
#
_symmetry.space_group_name_H-M   'P 1'
#
loop_
_entity.id
_entity.type
_entity.pdbx_description
1 polymer ?
#
loop_
_entity_poly.entity_id
_entity_poly.type
_entity_poly.pdbx_seq_one_letter_code
_entity_poly.pdbx_strand_id
1 'polypeptide(L)'
;MSNDLEEVKSQVQNKQTDPNASYSEADVNQLRVLLARLTKSEDALLADTVVSSLNYSSRPARLDSIPQAHQDTFQWAFDSRLSDWFLSGRGTFWISGKPGSGKSTFMKFIANHPQTKELLGRWAGPSSTLAIAAHCFWIAGTPMQRSWQGLLQSLLHDLLHGHSDAVALACPNRWTAAKAGKWQTAAEPWSVFELTAALRSLSTADHVPLKMCFFIDGLDEYDSNHAELCQVLLDMAMSPHIRMCLSSRPWPVFERTFGNEDQERLDIHELTRNDIRKFVKDQLKTDPRWSLGGSDIVFPEQAELVDRIVSQADGVFLWAFFVTRSLREGLSNGEKLSDLAIRFSKLPSDLDRLFRHMLDSVNPADHRKMAGILQGAVHALEPLHVDIYWQLEEELEDDKHSSQKTETSKLRDNSALRRGKTSGSINEKTKGLLKLVNDRVEFLHRTVKDFVSTKDIGVFLREKLPADYNGFISIAAAYLGFLRATRRDNS
;
A
#
# COMPACT_ATOMS: atom_id res chain seq x y z
N MET A 1 -13.42 5.05 -30.91
CA MET A 1 -12.59 4.85 -32.13
C MET A 1 -13.23 3.93 -33.16
N SER A 2 -13.45 2.62 -32.90
CA SER A 2 -14.02 1.71 -33.95
C SER A 2 -15.40 2.14 -34.44
N ASN A 3 -16.33 2.48 -33.54
CA ASN A 3 -17.68 2.90 -33.92
C ASN A 3 -17.68 4.26 -34.63
N ASP A 4 -16.90 5.24 -34.15
CA ASP A 4 -16.81 6.56 -34.77
C ASP A 4 -16.18 6.49 -36.17
N LEU A 5 -15.20 5.60 -36.38
CA LEU A 5 -14.55 5.38 -37.67
C LEU A 5 -15.51 4.72 -38.67
N GLU A 6 -16.30 3.75 -38.23
CA GLU A 6 -17.34 3.12 -39.04
C GLU A 6 -18.50 4.08 -39.35
N GLU A 7 -18.84 4.98 -38.43
CA GLU A 7 -19.83 6.04 -38.65
C GLU A 7 -19.35 7.07 -39.69
N VAL A 8 -18.09 7.50 -39.61
CA VAL A 8 -17.47 8.37 -40.64
C VAL A 8 -17.42 7.66 -42.00
N LYS A 9 -16.99 6.40 -42.05
CA LYS A 9 -16.97 5.61 -43.29
C LYS A 9 -18.36 5.45 -43.89
N SER A 10 -19.37 5.13 -43.08
CA SER A 10 -20.75 4.95 -43.52
C SER A 10 -21.32 6.24 -44.11
N GLN A 11 -21.08 7.39 -43.48
CA GLN A 11 -21.54 8.69 -44.00
C GLN A 11 -20.87 9.08 -45.32
N VAL A 12 -19.57 8.80 -45.46
CA VAL A 12 -18.83 9.06 -46.70
C VAL A 12 -19.25 8.09 -47.81
N GLN A 13 -19.43 6.80 -47.52
CA GLN A 13 -19.86 5.79 -48.48
C GLN A 13 -21.29 6.01 -48.98
N ASN A 14 -22.22 6.35 -48.10
CA ASN A 14 -23.63 6.57 -48.46
C ASN A 14 -23.84 7.74 -49.43
N LYS A 15 -22.90 8.69 -49.51
CA LYS A 15 -22.95 9.84 -50.43
C LYS A 15 -22.05 9.69 -51.66
N GLN A 16 -21.05 8.80 -51.64
CA GLN A 16 -20.25 8.46 -52.83
C GLN A 16 -21.04 7.64 -53.86
N THR A 17 -22.12 6.99 -53.46
CA THR A 17 -22.98 6.17 -54.33
C THR A 17 -24.03 6.99 -55.09
N ASP A 18 -24.22 8.29 -54.78
CA ASP A 18 -25.13 9.19 -55.47
C ASP A 18 -24.36 10.37 -56.12
N PRO A 19 -24.19 10.39 -57.45
CA PRO A 19 -23.42 11.40 -58.15
C PRO A 19 -24.02 12.82 -58.12
N ASN A 20 -25.25 13.00 -57.61
CA ASN A 20 -25.88 14.31 -57.42
C ASN A 20 -25.93 14.76 -55.94
N ALA A 21 -25.41 13.97 -54.99
CA ALA A 21 -25.43 14.31 -53.58
C ALA A 21 -24.37 15.37 -53.25
N SER A 22 -24.80 16.60 -52.91
CA SER A 22 -23.94 17.61 -52.30
C SER A 22 -23.91 17.45 -50.78
N TYR A 23 -22.80 17.83 -50.14
CA TYR A 23 -22.74 17.94 -48.68
C TYR A 23 -23.52 19.18 -48.25
N SER A 24 -24.55 18.99 -47.46
CA SER A 24 -25.23 20.10 -46.79
C SER A 24 -24.33 20.66 -45.68
N GLU A 25 -24.61 21.88 -45.24
CA GLU A 25 -23.92 22.48 -44.09
C GLU A 25 -24.06 21.63 -42.82
N ALA A 26 -25.19 20.93 -42.65
CA ALA A 26 -25.42 20.01 -41.55
C ALA A 26 -24.48 18.78 -41.62
N ASP A 27 -24.28 18.21 -42.82
CA ASP A 27 -23.36 17.07 -43.01
C ASP A 27 -21.91 17.47 -42.71
N VAL A 28 -21.49 18.65 -43.18
CA VAL A 28 -20.14 19.18 -42.91
C VAL A 28 -19.94 19.40 -41.42
N ASN A 29 -20.93 19.95 -40.72
CA ASN A 29 -20.87 20.13 -39.27
C ASN A 29 -20.83 18.79 -38.53
N GLN A 30 -21.61 17.80 -38.96
CA GLN A 30 -21.57 16.46 -38.35
C GLN A 30 -20.21 15.78 -38.56
N LEU A 31 -19.64 15.84 -39.76
CA LEU A 31 -18.30 15.31 -40.04
C LEU A 31 -17.22 16.02 -39.24
N ARG A 32 -17.31 17.35 -39.07
CA ARG A 32 -16.39 18.11 -38.19
C ARG A 32 -16.46 17.61 -36.74
N VAL A 33 -17.65 17.37 -36.21
CA VAL A 33 -17.84 16.84 -34.86
C VAL A 33 -17.26 15.42 -34.74
N LEU A 34 -17.50 14.55 -35.72
CA LEU A 34 -16.96 13.18 -35.72
C LEU A 34 -15.43 13.17 -35.82
N LEU A 35 -14.85 14.00 -36.70
CA LEU A 35 -13.40 14.14 -36.82
C LEU A 35 -12.78 14.66 -35.53
N ALA A 36 -13.40 15.66 -34.88
CA ALA A 36 -12.92 16.17 -33.58
C ALA A 36 -12.95 15.07 -32.49
N ARG A 37 -13.98 14.20 -32.49
CA ARG A 37 -14.03 13.04 -31.59
C ARG A 37 -12.93 12.03 -31.88
N LEU A 38 -12.65 11.75 -33.15
CA LEU A 38 -11.57 10.85 -33.56
C LEU A 38 -10.21 11.38 -33.14
N THR A 39 -9.92 12.67 -33.36
CA THR A 39 -8.68 13.32 -32.90
C THR A 39 -8.54 13.22 -31.39
N LYS A 40 -9.60 13.51 -30.63
CA LYS A 40 -9.59 13.37 -29.17
C LYS A 40 -9.35 11.92 -28.71
N SER A 41 -9.90 10.95 -29.44
CA SER A 41 -9.68 9.53 -29.17
C SER A 41 -8.24 9.10 -29.48
N GLU A 42 -7.65 9.60 -30.55
CA GLU A 42 -6.24 9.38 -30.87
C GLU A 42 -5.33 10.00 -29.80
N ASP A 43 -5.60 11.24 -29.41
CA ASP A 43 -4.87 11.94 -28.34
C ASP A 43 -4.91 11.16 -27.03
N ALA A 44 -6.07 10.60 -26.68
CA ALA A 44 -6.22 9.77 -25.50
C ALA A 44 -5.34 8.50 -25.54
N LEU A 45 -5.25 7.83 -26.70
CA LEU A 45 -4.39 6.64 -26.87
C LEU A 45 -2.90 6.97 -26.76
N LEU A 46 -2.48 8.08 -27.36
CA LEU A 46 -1.10 8.55 -27.28
C LEU A 46 -0.75 9.00 -25.85
N ALA A 47 -1.69 9.65 -25.18
CA ALA A 47 -1.54 10.05 -23.78
C ALA A 47 -1.38 8.82 -22.88
N ASP A 48 -2.21 7.79 -23.08
CA ASP A 48 -2.15 6.55 -22.31
C ASP A 48 -0.80 5.83 -22.49
N THR A 49 -0.18 5.96 -23.66
CA THR A 49 1.18 5.46 -23.92
C THR A 49 2.22 6.17 -23.06
N VAL A 50 2.19 7.51 -23.00
CA VAL A 50 3.11 8.29 -22.16
C VAL A 50 2.87 7.98 -20.69
N VAL A 51 1.60 7.92 -20.25
CA VAL A 51 1.21 7.59 -18.88
C VAL A 51 1.67 6.18 -18.50
N SER A 52 1.52 5.21 -19.40
CA SER A 52 1.98 3.83 -19.18
C SER A 52 3.50 3.75 -18.95
N SER A 53 4.29 4.64 -19.58
CA SER A 53 5.73 4.71 -19.36
C SER A 53 6.14 5.23 -17.97
N LEU A 54 5.25 5.92 -17.25
CA LEU A 54 5.46 6.33 -15.85
C LEU A 54 5.28 5.16 -14.88
N ASN A 55 4.70 4.04 -15.34
CA ASN A 55 4.43 2.91 -14.47
C ASN A 55 5.71 2.14 -14.12
N TYR A 56 5.76 1.56 -12.93
CA TYR A 56 6.80 0.63 -12.50
C TYR A 56 6.16 -0.60 -11.85
N SER A 57 6.84 -1.75 -11.92
CA SER A 57 6.24 -3.07 -11.62
C SER A 57 5.58 -3.18 -10.23
N SER A 58 6.09 -2.44 -9.23
CA SER A 58 5.60 -2.46 -7.86
C SER A 58 4.74 -1.24 -7.47
N ARG A 59 4.34 -0.39 -8.43
CA ARG A 59 3.53 0.82 -8.15
C ARG A 59 2.20 0.53 -7.45
N PRO A 60 1.32 -0.34 -7.97
CA PRO A 60 0.04 -0.62 -7.31
C PRO A 60 0.22 -1.51 -6.06
N ALA A 61 1.31 -2.27 -5.98
CA ALA A 61 1.49 -3.33 -4.99
C ALA A 61 1.35 -2.85 -3.54
N ARG A 62 1.90 -1.67 -3.21
CA ARG A 62 1.77 -1.14 -1.85
C ARG A 62 0.32 -0.76 -1.55
N LEU A 63 -0.34 -0.01 -2.41
CA LEU A 63 -1.72 0.41 -2.22
C LEU A 63 -2.67 -0.79 -2.13
N ASP A 64 -2.46 -1.81 -2.97
CA ASP A 64 -3.23 -3.06 -2.97
C ASP A 64 -3.03 -3.85 -1.67
N SER A 65 -1.79 -3.90 -1.15
CA SER A 65 -1.46 -4.61 0.09
C SER A 65 -2.04 -3.97 1.36
N ILE A 66 -2.44 -2.70 1.30
CA ILE A 66 -3.06 -2.00 2.43
C ILE A 66 -4.49 -2.54 2.60
N PRO A 67 -4.85 -3.07 3.79
CA PRO A 67 -6.20 -3.56 4.04
C PRO A 67 -7.25 -2.48 3.80
N GLN A 68 -8.45 -2.90 3.40
CA GLN A 68 -9.61 -2.00 3.43
C GLN A 68 -9.93 -1.62 4.88
N ALA A 69 -10.46 -0.42 5.07
CA ALA A 69 -10.99 -0.02 6.36
C ALA A 69 -12.06 -1.02 6.81
N HIS A 70 -12.10 -1.31 8.10
CA HIS A 70 -13.14 -2.17 8.64
C HIS A 70 -14.50 -1.46 8.49
N GLN A 71 -15.58 -2.24 8.38
CA GLN A 71 -16.89 -1.71 8.07
C GLN A 71 -17.32 -0.65 9.09
N ASP A 72 -17.82 0.48 8.58
CA ASP A 72 -18.22 1.68 9.32
C ASP A 72 -17.19 2.22 10.31
N THR A 73 -15.89 2.02 10.03
CA THR A 73 -14.80 2.73 10.72
C THR A 73 -14.41 4.00 9.96
N PHE A 74 -13.70 4.92 10.63
CA PHE A 74 -13.22 6.19 10.08
C PHE A 74 -14.28 7.18 9.58
N GLN A 75 -15.57 6.91 9.82
CA GLN A 75 -16.67 7.78 9.38
C GLN A 75 -16.58 9.17 10.02
N TRP A 76 -16.04 9.26 11.23
CA TRP A 76 -15.76 10.51 11.94
C TRP A 76 -14.90 11.50 11.15
N ALA A 77 -14.17 11.05 10.12
CA ALA A 77 -13.34 11.92 9.29
C ALA A 77 -14.15 13.01 8.58
N PHE A 78 -15.39 12.69 8.19
CA PHE A 78 -16.28 13.63 7.49
C PHE A 78 -16.99 14.60 8.43
N ASP A 79 -16.94 14.35 9.74
CA ASP A 79 -17.41 15.22 10.82
C ASP A 79 -16.25 15.94 11.53
N SER A 80 -15.07 15.99 10.89
CA SER A 80 -13.85 16.59 11.46
C SER A 80 -13.35 17.75 10.61
N ARG A 81 -12.39 18.53 11.12
CA ARG A 81 -11.71 19.60 10.36
C ARG A 81 -11.11 19.15 9.01
N LEU A 82 -10.91 17.85 8.81
CA LEU A 82 -10.48 17.32 7.52
C LEU A 82 -11.52 17.56 6.41
N SER A 83 -12.82 17.47 6.70
CA SER A 83 -13.87 17.74 5.71
C SER A 83 -13.94 19.23 5.35
N ASP A 84 -13.80 20.10 6.33
CA ASP A 84 -13.68 21.55 6.13
C ASP A 84 -12.47 21.89 5.26
N TRP A 85 -11.34 21.20 5.49
CA TRP A 85 -10.14 21.35 4.67
C TRP A 85 -10.35 20.85 3.24
N PHE A 86 -11.01 19.70 3.03
CA PHE A 86 -11.36 19.23 1.68
C PHE A 86 -12.29 20.18 0.94
N LEU A 87 -13.10 20.98 1.62
CA LEU A 87 -13.99 21.94 0.98
C LEU A 87 -13.30 23.28 0.74
N SER A 88 -12.68 23.84 1.76
CA SER A 88 -12.26 25.25 1.79
C SER A 88 -10.81 25.50 2.22
N GLY A 89 -10.12 24.46 2.71
CA GLY A 89 -8.73 24.52 3.17
C GLY A 89 -7.73 24.83 2.06
N ARG A 90 -6.46 25.02 2.46
CA ARG A 90 -5.34 25.30 1.56
C ARG A 90 -4.10 24.53 2.02
N GLY A 91 -3.12 24.42 1.13
CA GLY A 91 -1.83 23.87 1.45
C GLY A 91 -1.88 22.39 1.88
N THR A 92 -1.24 22.10 3.01
CA THR A 92 -1.08 20.75 3.55
C THR A 92 -2.04 20.47 4.70
N PHE A 93 -2.53 19.25 4.81
CA PHE A 93 -3.19 18.70 5.99
C PHE A 93 -2.39 17.50 6.50
N TRP A 94 -1.97 17.52 7.76
CA TRP A 94 -1.10 16.47 8.30
C TRP A 94 -1.82 15.49 9.22
N ILE A 95 -1.88 14.23 8.81
CA ILE A 95 -2.38 13.13 9.64
C ILE A 95 -1.20 12.50 10.39
N SER A 96 -1.11 12.84 11.66
CA SER A 96 -0.17 12.29 12.62
C SER A 96 -0.74 11.05 13.31
N GLY A 97 0.12 10.15 13.77
CA GLY A 97 -0.33 9.03 14.59
C GLY A 97 0.76 8.08 15.04
N LYS A 98 0.50 7.41 16.17
CA LYS A 98 1.35 6.34 16.70
C LYS A 98 1.63 5.25 15.66
N PRO A 99 2.79 4.55 15.73
CA PRO A 99 3.04 3.38 14.89
C PRO A 99 1.90 2.36 15.03
N GLY A 100 1.35 1.86 13.93
CA GLY A 100 0.26 0.88 13.95
C GLY A 100 -1.13 1.44 14.28
N SER A 101 -1.33 2.76 14.31
CA SER A 101 -2.63 3.40 14.55
C SER A 101 -3.62 3.36 13.37
N GLY A 102 -3.23 2.77 12.23
CA GLY A 102 -4.11 2.65 11.05
C GLY A 102 -3.98 3.77 10.00
N LYS A 103 -2.93 4.60 10.05
CA LYS A 103 -2.71 5.72 9.10
C LYS A 103 -2.84 5.31 7.62
N SER A 104 -2.11 4.29 7.16
CA SER A 104 -2.17 3.88 5.75
C SER A 104 -3.56 3.40 5.33
N THR A 105 -4.26 2.68 6.21
CA THR A 105 -5.65 2.25 5.98
C THR A 105 -6.58 3.47 5.90
N PHE A 106 -6.39 4.45 6.78
CA PHE A 106 -7.15 5.69 6.78
C PHE A 106 -6.89 6.53 5.53
N MET A 107 -5.62 6.68 5.12
CA MET A 107 -5.24 7.37 3.88
C MET A 107 -5.88 6.73 2.64
N LYS A 108 -5.83 5.39 2.55
CA LYS A 108 -6.52 4.65 1.48
C LYS A 108 -8.04 4.84 1.53
N PHE A 109 -8.63 4.87 2.72
CA PHE A 109 -10.06 5.10 2.90
C PHE A 109 -10.47 6.49 2.39
N ILE A 110 -9.85 7.56 2.88
CA ILE A 110 -10.23 8.93 2.50
C ILE A 110 -9.94 9.23 1.03
N ALA A 111 -8.84 8.74 0.47
CA ALA A 111 -8.49 8.99 -0.94
C ALA A 111 -9.53 8.40 -1.92
N ASN A 112 -10.17 7.29 -1.54
CA ASN A 112 -11.14 6.60 -2.38
C ASN A 112 -12.60 6.90 -2.02
N HIS A 113 -12.86 7.60 -0.90
CA HIS A 113 -14.21 7.79 -0.40
C HIS A 113 -15.04 8.74 -1.29
N PRO A 114 -16.32 8.41 -1.59
CA PRO A 114 -17.19 9.27 -2.40
C PRO A 114 -17.35 10.69 -1.84
N GLN A 115 -17.51 10.85 -0.52
CA GLN A 115 -17.65 12.18 0.09
C GLN A 115 -16.39 13.03 -0.07
N THR A 116 -15.19 12.43 -0.04
CA THR A 116 -13.95 13.16 -0.32
C THR A 116 -13.97 13.73 -1.74
N LYS A 117 -14.37 12.91 -2.73
CA LYS A 117 -14.47 13.33 -4.13
C LYS A 117 -15.52 14.43 -4.32
N GLU A 118 -16.63 14.35 -3.59
CA GLU A 118 -17.66 15.38 -3.62
C GLU A 118 -17.16 16.71 -3.06
N LEU A 119 -16.54 16.70 -1.87
CA LEU A 119 -16.02 17.91 -1.22
C LEU A 119 -14.91 18.56 -2.06
N LEU A 120 -13.97 17.76 -2.57
CA LEU A 120 -12.92 18.23 -3.46
C LEU A 120 -13.48 18.70 -4.82
N GLY A 121 -14.54 18.08 -5.32
CA GLY A 121 -15.22 18.51 -6.55
C GLY A 121 -15.86 19.88 -6.40
N ARG A 122 -16.47 20.15 -5.24
CA ARG A 122 -16.99 21.48 -4.89
C ARG A 122 -15.87 22.52 -4.79
N TRP A 123 -14.73 22.16 -4.21
CA TRP A 123 -13.54 23.02 -4.21
C TRP A 123 -13.03 23.31 -5.62
N ALA A 124 -12.99 22.28 -6.48
CA ALA A 124 -12.52 22.44 -7.84
C ALA A 124 -13.42 23.38 -8.66
N GLY A 125 -14.72 23.33 -8.38
CA GLY A 125 -15.72 24.15 -9.05
C GLY A 125 -16.04 23.64 -10.46
N PRO A 126 -17.06 24.22 -11.11
CA PRO A 126 -17.55 23.73 -12.41
C PRO A 126 -16.58 24.00 -13.57
N SER A 127 -15.64 24.93 -13.37
CA SER A 127 -14.69 25.37 -14.39
C SER A 127 -13.35 24.66 -14.30
N SER A 128 -13.20 23.64 -13.43
CA SER A 128 -11.95 22.88 -13.32
C SER A 128 -12.18 21.38 -13.16
N THR A 129 -11.32 20.61 -13.81
CA THR A 129 -11.19 19.18 -13.63
C THR A 129 -10.47 18.90 -12.31
N LEU A 130 -11.01 17.98 -11.51
CA LEU A 130 -10.36 17.48 -10.30
C LEU A 130 -9.51 16.24 -10.66
N ALA A 131 -8.22 16.28 -10.33
CA ALA A 131 -7.35 15.13 -10.36
C ALA A 131 -6.93 14.77 -8.92
N ILE A 132 -7.08 13.50 -8.57
CA ILE A 132 -6.66 12.96 -7.27
C ILE A 132 -5.56 11.95 -7.55
N ALA A 133 -4.42 12.11 -6.88
CA ALA A 133 -3.32 11.18 -6.96
C ALA A 133 -2.91 10.70 -5.57
N ALA A 134 -2.45 9.45 -5.49
CA ALA A 134 -2.02 8.88 -4.22
C ALA A 134 -0.65 8.22 -4.34
N HIS A 135 0.13 8.33 -3.27
CA HIS A 135 1.36 7.57 -3.11
C HIS A 135 1.48 7.08 -1.67
N CYS A 136 1.89 5.83 -1.51
CA CYS A 136 2.17 5.25 -0.20
C CYS A 136 3.60 4.78 -0.19
N PHE A 137 4.44 5.42 0.62
CA PHE A 137 5.80 4.96 0.81
C PHE A 137 5.81 3.59 1.50
N TRP A 138 6.82 2.77 1.17
CA TRP A 138 7.02 1.47 1.82
C TRP A 138 8.50 1.16 2.03
N ILE A 139 8.99 1.37 3.25
CA ILE A 139 10.41 1.16 3.60
C ILE A 139 10.83 -0.32 3.52
N ALA A 140 9.87 -1.24 3.65
CA ALA A 140 10.08 -2.68 3.48
C ALA A 140 9.88 -3.15 2.03
N GLY A 141 9.52 -2.24 1.12
CA GLY A 141 9.29 -2.51 -0.29
C GLY A 141 10.54 -2.39 -1.16
N THR A 142 10.30 -2.12 -2.45
CA THR A 142 11.36 -1.89 -3.45
C THR A 142 11.97 -0.48 -3.29
N PRO A 143 13.18 -0.21 -3.82
CA PRO A 143 13.76 1.12 -3.84
C PRO A 143 12.85 2.19 -4.47
N MET A 144 12.08 1.83 -5.50
CA MET A 144 11.10 2.73 -6.11
C MET A 144 10.01 3.15 -5.12
N GLN A 145 9.51 2.24 -4.28
CA GLN A 145 8.43 2.51 -3.33
C GLN A 145 8.85 3.40 -2.14
N ARG A 146 10.13 3.72 -1.99
CA ARG A 146 10.64 4.56 -0.88
C ARG A 146 11.45 5.78 -1.35
N SER A 147 11.49 6.03 -2.66
CA SER A 147 12.31 7.08 -3.28
C SER A 147 11.48 8.24 -3.82
N TRP A 148 12.16 9.36 -4.07
CA TRP A 148 11.56 10.57 -4.66
C TRP A 148 11.05 10.31 -6.08
N GLN A 149 11.80 9.51 -6.86
CA GLN A 149 11.42 9.14 -8.20
C GLN A 149 10.09 8.36 -8.23
N GLY A 150 9.91 7.38 -7.31
CA GLY A 150 8.67 6.62 -7.23
C GLY A 150 7.46 7.46 -6.81
N LEU A 151 7.66 8.43 -5.90
CA LEU A 151 6.62 9.41 -5.56
C LEU A 151 6.20 10.20 -6.81
N LEU A 152 7.15 10.84 -7.50
CA LEU A 152 6.83 11.65 -8.68
C LEU A 152 6.16 10.84 -9.79
N GLN A 153 6.67 9.64 -10.09
CA GLN A 153 6.08 8.76 -11.09
C GLN A 153 4.66 8.33 -10.71
N SER A 154 4.40 8.03 -9.43
CA SER A 154 3.06 7.67 -8.97
C SER A 154 2.08 8.84 -9.11
N LEU A 155 2.48 10.02 -8.64
CA LEU A 155 1.64 11.22 -8.70
C LEU A 155 1.34 11.61 -10.14
N LEU A 156 2.36 11.68 -11.00
CA LEU A 156 2.18 12.03 -12.42
C LEU A 156 1.35 10.98 -13.15
N HIS A 157 1.55 9.69 -12.88
CA HIS A 157 0.73 8.65 -13.49
C HIS A 157 -0.75 8.90 -13.20
N ASP A 158 -1.12 9.07 -11.93
CA ASP A 158 -2.53 9.25 -11.54
C ASP A 158 -3.12 10.60 -12.00
N LEU A 159 -2.31 11.67 -12.01
CA LEU A 159 -2.72 12.99 -12.50
C LEU A 159 -2.99 13.03 -14.01
N LEU A 160 -2.17 12.31 -14.77
CA LEU A 160 -2.19 12.36 -16.23
C LEU A 160 -3.11 11.30 -16.84
N HIS A 161 -3.45 10.25 -16.07
CA HIS A 161 -4.33 9.19 -16.52
C HIS A 161 -5.72 9.74 -16.88
N GLY A 162 -6.16 9.52 -18.12
CA GLY A 162 -7.43 10.03 -18.63
C GLY A 162 -7.43 11.53 -19.02
N HIS A 163 -6.28 12.22 -18.95
CA HIS A 163 -6.18 13.66 -19.20
C HIS A 163 -5.14 13.98 -20.28
N SER A 164 -5.49 13.80 -21.56
CA SER A 164 -4.58 14.03 -22.70
C SER A 164 -4.00 15.45 -22.74
N ASP A 165 -4.82 16.45 -22.42
CA ASP A 165 -4.39 17.85 -22.43
C ASP A 165 -3.33 18.12 -21.35
N ALA A 166 -3.46 17.46 -20.19
CA ALA A 166 -2.47 17.53 -19.12
C ALA A 166 -1.16 16.82 -19.52
N VAL A 167 -1.22 15.72 -20.27
CA VAL A 167 -0.02 15.05 -20.80
C VAL A 167 0.75 15.95 -21.76
N ALA A 168 0.04 16.59 -22.70
CA ALA A 168 0.64 17.47 -23.69
C ALA A 168 1.37 18.66 -23.02
N LEU A 169 0.78 19.20 -21.96
CA LEU A 169 1.36 20.28 -21.17
C LEU A 169 2.53 19.81 -20.29
N ALA A 170 2.34 18.73 -19.54
CA ALA A 170 3.30 18.27 -18.55
C ALA A 170 4.57 17.70 -19.21
N CYS A 171 4.38 16.99 -20.33
CA CYS A 171 5.38 16.13 -20.95
C CYS A 171 5.55 16.45 -22.45
N PRO A 172 5.82 17.71 -22.85
CA PRO A 172 5.73 18.15 -24.25
C PRO A 172 6.67 17.39 -25.20
N ASN A 173 7.86 17.04 -24.72
CA ASN A 173 8.84 16.28 -25.50
C ASN A 173 8.34 14.85 -25.77
N ARG A 174 7.84 14.17 -24.74
CA ARG A 174 7.30 12.81 -24.88
C ARG A 174 5.99 12.78 -25.66
N TRP A 175 5.15 13.79 -25.48
CA TRP A 175 3.93 14.00 -26.26
C TRP A 175 4.24 14.13 -27.76
N THR A 176 5.20 14.99 -28.11
CA THR A 176 5.64 15.21 -29.49
C THR A 176 6.25 13.93 -30.10
N ALA A 177 7.06 13.19 -29.33
CA ALA A 177 7.62 11.91 -29.77
C ALA A 177 6.51 10.87 -30.04
N ALA A 178 5.51 10.77 -29.16
CA ALA A 178 4.36 9.89 -29.32
C ALA A 178 3.56 10.24 -30.59
N LYS A 179 3.25 11.52 -30.82
CA LYS A 179 2.59 12.02 -32.03
C LYS A 179 3.38 11.75 -33.31
N ALA A 180 4.71 11.75 -33.24
CA ALA A 180 5.59 11.45 -34.37
C ALA A 180 5.74 9.94 -34.65
N GLY A 181 5.07 9.05 -33.91
CA GLY A 181 5.24 7.60 -34.02
C GLY A 181 6.64 7.11 -33.60
N LYS A 182 7.45 7.99 -32.98
CA LYS A 182 8.79 7.68 -32.46
C LYS A 182 8.63 7.12 -31.06
N TRP A 183 8.22 5.85 -30.99
CA TRP A 183 7.87 5.21 -29.74
C TRP A 183 9.08 5.05 -28.82
N GLN A 184 8.92 5.50 -27.57
CA GLN A 184 9.91 5.36 -26.52
C GLN A 184 9.85 3.92 -26.01
N THR A 185 10.90 3.14 -26.25
CA THR A 185 11.02 1.81 -25.67
C THR A 185 11.16 1.91 -24.15
N ALA A 186 10.94 0.80 -23.43
CA ALA A 186 11.27 0.67 -22.01
C ALA A 186 12.75 0.98 -21.66
N ALA A 187 13.59 1.33 -22.66
CA ALA A 187 14.99 1.71 -22.52
C ALA A 187 15.23 3.21 -22.23
N GLU A 188 14.22 4.09 -22.29
CA GLU A 188 14.35 5.51 -21.90
C GLU A 188 13.70 5.78 -20.54
N PRO A 189 14.40 5.51 -19.42
CA PRO A 189 13.86 5.75 -18.09
C PRO A 189 13.59 7.24 -17.84
N TRP A 190 12.54 7.52 -17.08
CA TRP A 190 12.25 8.87 -16.60
C TRP A 190 13.34 9.34 -15.64
N SER A 191 13.91 10.51 -15.90
CA SER A 191 14.82 11.14 -14.95
C SER A 191 14.03 11.91 -13.89
N VAL A 192 14.59 12.02 -12.68
CA VAL A 192 14.01 12.86 -11.61
C VAL A 192 13.83 14.32 -12.06
N PHE A 193 14.77 14.83 -12.86
CA PHE A 193 14.71 16.19 -13.40
C PHE A 193 13.47 16.36 -14.31
N GLU A 194 13.25 15.42 -15.22
CA GLU A 194 12.10 15.43 -16.13
C GLU A 194 10.78 15.33 -15.36
N LEU A 195 10.69 14.40 -14.41
CA LEU A 195 9.50 14.22 -13.57
C LEU A 195 9.18 15.47 -12.75
N THR A 196 10.21 16.10 -12.16
CA THR A 196 10.04 17.33 -11.38
C THR A 196 9.58 18.48 -12.27
N ALA A 197 10.13 18.60 -13.48
CA ALA A 197 9.71 19.60 -14.44
C ALA A 197 8.25 19.41 -14.89
N ALA A 198 7.83 18.16 -15.12
CA ALA A 198 6.46 17.83 -15.50
C ALA A 198 5.44 18.14 -14.40
N LEU A 199 5.77 17.85 -13.14
CA LEU A 199 4.90 18.18 -12.02
C LEU A 199 4.84 19.69 -11.78
N ARG A 200 5.98 20.38 -11.93
CA ARG A 200 6.05 21.84 -11.82
C ARG A 200 5.20 22.52 -12.89
N SER A 201 5.26 22.09 -14.15
CA SER A 201 4.48 22.69 -15.23
C SER A 201 2.97 22.56 -15.00
N LEU A 202 2.51 21.43 -14.42
CA LEU A 202 1.12 21.30 -13.97
C LEU A 202 0.76 22.25 -12.82
N SER A 203 1.69 22.45 -11.87
CA SER A 203 1.45 23.29 -10.68
C SER A 203 1.40 24.79 -10.95
N THR A 204 2.06 25.25 -12.01
CA THR A 204 2.21 26.67 -12.38
C THR A 204 1.38 27.08 -13.59
N ALA A 205 0.60 26.18 -14.18
CA ALA A 205 -0.17 26.49 -15.37
C ALA A 205 -1.46 27.25 -15.01
N ASP A 206 -1.40 28.58 -15.10
CA ASP A 206 -2.53 29.47 -14.82
C ASP A 206 -3.75 29.23 -15.73
N HIS A 207 -3.51 28.69 -16.94
CA HIS A 207 -4.53 28.50 -17.97
C HIS A 207 -5.14 27.09 -17.98
N VAL A 208 -4.65 26.18 -17.15
CA VAL A 208 -5.14 24.80 -17.15
C VAL A 208 -6.16 24.68 -16.04
N PRO A 209 -7.43 24.35 -16.37
CA PRO A 209 -8.49 24.21 -15.40
C PRO A 209 -8.33 22.88 -14.63
N LEU A 210 -7.22 22.71 -13.91
CA LEU A 210 -6.89 21.50 -13.16
C LEU A 210 -6.67 21.84 -11.69
N LYS A 211 -7.37 21.09 -10.83
CA LYS A 211 -7.23 21.14 -9.37
C LYS A 211 -6.75 19.78 -8.91
N MET A 212 -5.68 19.78 -8.13
CA MET A 212 -4.92 18.58 -7.79
C MET A 212 -4.97 18.35 -6.29
N CYS A 213 -5.38 17.16 -5.88
CA CYS A 213 -5.31 16.73 -4.49
C CYS A 213 -4.41 15.50 -4.37
N PHE A 214 -3.37 15.61 -3.54
CA PHE A 214 -2.42 14.53 -3.29
C PHE A 214 -2.66 13.89 -1.93
N PHE A 215 -2.67 12.56 -1.92
CA PHE A 215 -2.63 11.76 -0.69
C PHE A 215 -1.27 11.08 -0.62
N ILE A 216 -0.40 11.55 0.28
CA ILE A 216 0.96 11.01 0.43
C ILE A 216 1.08 10.37 1.82
N ASP A 217 1.09 9.06 1.84
CA ASP A 217 1.13 8.25 3.07
C ASP A 217 2.55 7.82 3.41
N GLY A 218 2.90 7.94 4.70
CA GLY A 218 4.13 7.41 5.26
C GLY A 218 5.36 8.24 4.93
N LEU A 219 5.35 9.56 5.13
CA LEU A 219 6.55 10.39 4.89
C LEU A 219 7.76 9.91 5.70
N ASP A 220 7.55 9.31 6.88
CA ASP A 220 8.60 8.69 7.68
C ASP A 220 9.25 7.47 6.99
N GLU A 221 8.65 6.92 5.94
CA GLU A 221 9.12 5.75 5.17
C GLU A 221 9.99 6.13 3.96
N TYR A 222 10.18 7.42 3.73
CA TYR A 222 11.14 7.92 2.75
C TYR A 222 12.57 7.60 3.21
N ASP A 223 13.40 7.08 2.30
CA ASP A 223 14.73 6.56 2.66
C ASP A 223 15.88 7.57 2.54
N SER A 224 15.56 8.85 2.36
CA SER A 224 16.54 9.94 2.21
C SER A 224 16.20 11.13 3.13
N ASN A 225 16.48 12.37 2.71
CA ASN A 225 16.36 13.56 3.54
C ASN A 225 14.91 14.01 3.74
N HIS A 226 14.33 13.68 4.89
CA HIS A 226 12.97 14.07 5.28
C HIS A 226 12.74 15.58 5.31
N ALA A 227 13.74 16.39 5.70
CA ALA A 227 13.58 17.84 5.78
C ALA A 227 13.49 18.47 4.39
N GLU A 228 14.31 17.99 3.45
CA GLU A 228 14.25 18.40 2.05
C GLU A 228 12.92 17.98 1.40
N LEU A 229 12.47 16.74 1.64
CA LEU A 229 11.16 16.28 1.19
C LEU A 229 10.04 17.19 1.69
N CYS A 230 10.03 17.50 2.99
CA CYS A 230 9.02 18.36 3.59
C CYS A 230 9.01 19.76 2.96
N GLN A 231 10.19 20.37 2.74
CA GLN A 231 10.31 21.68 2.12
C GLN A 231 9.71 21.68 0.71
N VAL A 232 10.05 20.67 -0.11
CA VAL A 232 9.53 20.58 -1.48
C VAL A 232 8.01 20.41 -1.48
N LEU A 233 7.45 19.58 -0.59
CA LEU A 233 6.00 19.40 -0.48
C LEU A 233 5.29 20.70 -0.07
N LEU A 234 5.86 21.46 0.88
CA LEU A 234 5.34 22.77 1.28
C LEU A 234 5.39 23.77 0.11
N ASP A 235 6.52 23.87 -0.58
CA ASP A 235 6.68 24.78 -1.72
C ASP A 235 5.66 24.50 -2.82
N MET A 236 5.40 23.22 -3.11
CA MET A 236 4.37 22.82 -4.05
C MET A 236 2.95 23.16 -3.55
N ALA A 237 2.69 22.98 -2.26
CA ALA A 237 1.41 23.24 -1.63
C ALA A 237 1.09 24.76 -1.53
N MET A 238 2.03 25.64 -1.84
CA MET A 238 1.77 27.08 -1.99
C MET A 238 0.91 27.41 -3.21
N SER A 239 0.86 26.53 -4.22
CA SER A 239 -0.01 26.72 -5.38
C SER A 239 -1.49 26.61 -4.96
N PRO A 240 -2.36 27.57 -5.33
CA PRO A 240 -3.80 27.49 -5.02
C PRO A 240 -4.52 26.37 -5.78
N HIS A 241 -3.83 25.68 -6.68
CA HIS A 241 -4.34 24.54 -7.43
C HIS A 241 -4.01 23.19 -6.76
N ILE A 242 -3.19 23.20 -5.72
CA ILE A 242 -2.70 21.98 -5.06
C ILE A 242 -3.19 21.94 -3.62
N ARG A 243 -3.66 20.76 -3.22
CA ARG A 243 -3.86 20.39 -1.82
C ARG A 243 -3.13 19.08 -1.55
N MET A 244 -2.56 18.95 -0.36
CA MET A 244 -1.85 17.71 0.02
C MET A 244 -2.29 17.22 1.39
N CYS A 245 -2.83 16.02 1.43
CA CYS A 245 -3.04 15.28 2.66
C CYS A 245 -1.81 14.39 2.88
N LEU A 246 -1.07 14.67 3.94
CA LEU A 246 0.20 14.03 4.26
C LEU A 246 0.04 13.18 5.51
N SER A 247 0.66 11.99 5.56
CA SER A 247 0.65 11.17 6.77
C SER A 247 2.07 10.83 7.22
N SER A 248 2.31 10.82 8.53
CA SER A 248 3.54 10.28 9.09
C SER A 248 3.43 9.92 10.58
N ARG A 249 4.46 9.29 11.13
CA ARG A 249 4.69 9.26 12.58
C ARG A 249 5.03 10.67 13.10
N PRO A 250 4.75 10.97 14.39
CA PRO A 250 5.12 12.24 15.01
C PRO A 250 6.63 12.28 15.31
N TRP A 251 7.46 12.21 14.28
CA TRP A 251 8.90 12.42 14.43
C TRP A 251 9.20 13.91 14.53
N PRO A 252 10.27 14.32 15.24
CA PRO A 252 10.56 15.74 15.45
C PRO A 252 10.70 16.57 14.17
N VAL A 253 11.08 15.98 13.04
CA VAL A 253 11.14 16.68 11.75
C VAL A 253 9.74 17.04 11.22
N PHE A 254 8.77 16.14 11.36
CA PHE A 254 7.40 16.38 10.90
C PHE A 254 6.63 17.27 11.87
N GLU A 255 6.83 17.10 13.18
CA GLU A 255 6.21 17.98 14.18
C GLU A 255 6.66 19.43 14.02
N ARG A 256 7.96 19.67 13.81
CA ARG A 256 8.48 21.04 13.56
C ARG A 256 7.94 21.66 12.27
N THR A 257 7.61 20.84 11.27
CA THR A 257 7.19 21.30 9.96
C THR A 257 5.68 21.51 9.89
N PHE A 258 4.91 20.51 10.33
CA PHE A 258 3.46 20.42 10.16
C PHE A 258 2.67 20.49 11.47
N GLY A 259 3.35 20.52 12.62
CA GLY A 259 2.73 20.46 13.95
C GLY A 259 2.40 21.81 14.59
N ASN A 260 2.72 22.93 13.93
CA ASN A 260 2.43 24.28 14.43
C ASN A 260 0.91 24.52 14.52
N GLU A 261 0.47 25.41 15.42
CA GLU A 261 -0.96 25.67 15.65
C GLU A 261 -1.69 26.22 14.42
N ASP A 262 -0.97 26.96 13.56
CA ASP A 262 -1.50 27.49 12.30
C ASP A 262 -1.67 26.42 11.20
N GLN A 263 -1.23 25.18 11.44
CA GLN A 263 -1.29 24.09 10.47
C GLN A 263 -2.47 23.16 10.73
N GLU A 264 -3.14 22.77 9.65
CA GLU A 264 -4.22 21.79 9.70
C GLU A 264 -3.62 20.40 9.93
N ARG A 265 -4.02 19.73 11.01
CA ARG A 265 -3.50 18.40 11.36
C ARG A 265 -4.57 17.48 11.91
N LEU A 266 -4.25 16.24 12.27
CA LEU A 266 -5.13 15.35 13.01
C LEU A 266 -4.31 14.22 13.60
N ASP A 267 -4.49 13.95 14.88
CA ASP A 267 -3.86 12.82 15.56
C ASP A 267 -4.81 11.63 15.55
N ILE A 268 -4.64 10.75 14.56
CA ILE A 268 -5.61 9.67 14.28
C ILE A 268 -5.83 8.75 15.49
N HIS A 269 -4.78 8.50 16.27
CA HIS A 269 -4.81 7.61 17.41
C HIS A 269 -5.71 8.09 18.56
N GLU A 270 -6.06 9.38 18.59
CA GLU A 270 -7.02 9.92 19.56
C GLU A 270 -8.49 9.69 19.13
N LEU A 271 -8.71 9.35 17.86
CA LEU A 271 -10.03 9.27 17.24
C LEU A 271 -10.45 7.83 16.91
N THR A 272 -9.52 6.88 16.93
CA THR A 272 -9.78 5.48 16.59
C THR A 272 -10.39 4.64 17.70
N ARG A 273 -10.61 5.18 18.91
CA ARG A 273 -11.08 4.40 20.06
C ARG A 273 -12.37 3.62 19.79
N ASN A 274 -13.36 4.28 19.18
CA ASN A 274 -14.64 3.64 18.85
C ASN A 274 -14.52 2.66 17.67
N ASP A 275 -13.67 2.97 16.70
CA ASP A 275 -13.39 2.07 15.58
C ASP A 275 -12.71 0.77 16.04
N ILE A 276 -11.74 0.88 16.96
CA ILE A 276 -11.09 -0.28 17.60
C ILE A 276 -12.12 -1.10 18.37
N ARG A 277 -13.01 -0.46 19.14
CA ARG A 277 -14.08 -1.16 19.85
C ARG A 277 -14.97 -1.96 18.91
N LYS A 278 -15.38 -1.35 17.79
CA LYS A 278 -16.19 -2.02 16.77
C LYS A 278 -15.43 -3.21 16.18
N PHE A 279 -14.19 -3.01 15.75
CA PHE A 279 -13.32 -4.05 15.23
C PHE A 279 -13.19 -5.25 16.18
N VAL A 280 -12.88 -5.00 17.47
CA VAL A 280 -12.71 -6.07 18.46
C VAL A 280 -14.01 -6.85 18.65
N LYS A 281 -15.16 -6.15 18.77
CA LYS A 281 -16.47 -6.80 18.91
C LYS A 281 -16.80 -7.68 17.72
N ASP A 282 -16.65 -7.14 16.51
CA ASP A 282 -17.03 -7.84 15.29
C ASP A 282 -16.13 -9.05 15.06
N GLN A 283 -14.82 -8.92 15.30
CA GLN A 283 -13.88 -10.03 15.20
C GLN A 283 -14.16 -11.15 16.22
N LEU A 284 -14.43 -10.83 17.48
CA LEU A 284 -14.71 -11.85 18.48
C LEU A 284 -16.04 -12.57 18.21
N LYS A 285 -17.06 -11.85 17.75
CA LYS A 285 -18.37 -12.41 17.36
C LYS A 285 -18.29 -13.41 16.21
N THR A 286 -17.23 -13.39 15.40
CA THR A 286 -17.04 -14.39 14.33
C THR A 286 -16.85 -15.81 14.87
N ASP A 287 -16.41 -15.97 16.12
CA ASP A 287 -16.28 -17.28 16.75
C ASP A 287 -17.63 -17.68 17.41
N PRO A 288 -18.23 -18.83 17.04
CA PRO A 288 -19.50 -19.27 17.61
C PRO A 288 -19.48 -19.36 19.14
N ARG A 289 -18.32 -19.66 19.75
CA ARG A 289 -18.19 -19.77 21.20
C ARG A 289 -18.30 -18.43 21.92
N TRP A 290 -18.03 -17.33 21.23
CA TRP A 290 -18.29 -15.99 21.76
C TRP A 290 -19.80 -15.69 21.84
N SER A 291 -20.59 -16.28 20.93
CA SER A 291 -22.02 -15.98 20.74
C SER A 291 -22.96 -17.00 21.38
N LEU A 292 -22.46 -17.92 22.21
CA LEU A 292 -23.22 -19.01 22.85
C LEU A 292 -24.37 -18.56 23.80
N GLY A 293 -24.58 -17.25 23.98
CA GLY A 293 -25.70 -16.67 24.75
C GLY A 293 -26.92 -16.21 23.94
N GLY A 294 -26.94 -16.42 22.61
CA GLY A 294 -27.93 -15.81 21.71
C GLY A 294 -27.47 -14.43 21.21
N SER A 295 -27.92 -14.04 20.01
CA SER A 295 -27.40 -12.90 19.25
C SER A 295 -27.55 -11.52 19.91
N ASP A 296 -28.42 -11.39 20.92
CA ASP A 296 -28.82 -10.09 21.48
C ASP A 296 -28.48 -9.90 22.98
N ILE A 297 -27.89 -10.90 23.66
CA ILE A 297 -27.50 -10.78 25.07
C ILE A 297 -25.98 -10.63 25.16
N VAL A 298 -25.51 -9.38 25.30
CA VAL A 298 -24.11 -9.11 25.64
C VAL A 298 -23.92 -9.38 27.13
N PHE A 299 -23.13 -10.40 27.48
CA PHE A 299 -22.77 -10.63 28.87
C PHE A 299 -21.88 -9.48 29.38
N PRO A 300 -22.10 -8.98 30.62
CA PRO A 300 -21.29 -7.91 31.21
C PRO A 300 -19.77 -8.18 31.13
N GLU A 301 -19.35 -9.43 31.35
CA GLU A 301 -17.96 -9.87 31.29
C GLU A 301 -17.34 -9.72 29.88
N GLN A 302 -18.12 -9.95 28.82
CA GLN A 302 -17.66 -9.77 27.44
C GLN A 302 -17.46 -8.29 27.12
N ALA A 303 -18.39 -7.45 27.55
CA ALA A 303 -18.29 -6.00 27.38
C ALA A 303 -17.08 -5.45 28.14
N GLU A 304 -16.86 -5.90 29.38
CA GLU A 304 -15.71 -5.51 30.19
C GLU A 304 -14.38 -5.91 29.51
N LEU A 305 -14.27 -7.14 28.99
CA LEU A 305 -13.07 -7.58 28.29
C LEU A 305 -12.81 -6.72 27.05
N VAL A 306 -13.83 -6.40 26.26
CA VAL A 306 -13.71 -5.51 25.10
C VAL A 306 -13.23 -4.12 25.53
N ASP A 307 -13.81 -3.53 26.56
CA ASP A 307 -13.42 -2.19 27.01
C ASP A 307 -12.00 -2.16 27.56
N ARG A 308 -11.55 -3.22 28.23
CA ARG A 308 -10.15 -3.38 28.65
C ARG A 308 -9.20 -3.45 27.45
N ILE A 309 -9.54 -4.23 26.41
CA ILE A 309 -8.76 -4.28 25.17
C ILE A 309 -8.67 -2.90 24.52
N VAL A 310 -9.80 -2.22 24.37
CA VAL A 310 -9.87 -0.88 23.74
C VAL A 310 -9.06 0.14 24.54
N SER A 311 -9.16 0.11 25.86
CA SER A 311 -8.41 1.01 26.73
C SER A 311 -6.91 0.76 26.65
N GLN A 312 -6.47 -0.50 26.61
CA GLN A 312 -5.05 -0.86 26.56
C GLN A 312 -4.45 -0.68 25.16
N ALA A 313 -5.27 -0.75 24.10
CA ALA A 313 -4.82 -0.49 22.73
C ALA A 313 -4.38 0.96 22.52
N ASP A 314 -4.93 1.92 23.28
CA ASP A 314 -4.51 3.32 23.30
C ASP A 314 -4.34 3.95 21.89
N GLY A 315 -5.32 3.67 21.02
CA GLY A 315 -5.36 4.14 19.63
C GLY A 315 -4.51 3.34 18.63
N VAL A 316 -3.86 2.26 19.07
CA VAL A 316 -2.97 1.41 18.26
C VAL A 316 -3.73 0.19 17.73
N PHE A 317 -4.27 0.31 16.52
CA PHE A 317 -4.98 -0.77 15.83
C PHE A 317 -4.19 -2.06 15.69
N LEU A 318 -2.88 -1.97 15.41
CA LEU A 318 -2.02 -3.14 15.26
C LEU A 318 -1.95 -3.98 16.54
N TRP A 319 -1.95 -3.32 17.71
CA TRP A 319 -1.96 -3.99 19.00
C TRP A 319 -3.29 -4.73 19.20
N ALA A 320 -4.41 -4.03 18.97
CA ALA A 320 -5.74 -4.61 19.06
C ALA A 320 -5.90 -5.81 18.12
N PHE A 321 -5.37 -5.73 16.90
CA PHE A 321 -5.35 -6.83 15.93
C PHE A 321 -4.68 -8.10 16.50
N PHE A 322 -3.46 -7.99 17.04
CA PHE A 322 -2.74 -9.15 17.57
C PHE A 322 -3.39 -9.71 18.84
N VAL A 323 -3.86 -8.84 19.73
CA VAL A 323 -4.55 -9.27 20.96
C VAL A 323 -5.85 -10.00 20.62
N THR A 324 -6.68 -9.43 19.75
CA THR A 324 -7.92 -10.09 19.31
C THR A 324 -7.64 -11.40 18.61
N ARG A 325 -6.58 -11.49 17.78
CA ARG A 325 -6.18 -12.76 17.16
C ARG A 325 -5.83 -13.81 18.22
N SER A 326 -5.02 -13.45 19.23
CA SER A 326 -4.65 -14.35 20.33
C SER A 326 -5.86 -14.85 21.12
N LEU A 327 -6.85 -14.00 21.36
CA LEU A 327 -8.09 -14.39 22.05
C LEU A 327 -8.97 -15.30 21.18
N ARG A 328 -9.05 -15.06 19.87
CA ARG A 328 -9.74 -15.95 18.93
C ARG A 328 -9.09 -17.33 18.86
N GLU A 329 -7.77 -17.39 18.88
CA GLU A 329 -7.03 -18.66 18.98
C GLU A 329 -7.42 -19.41 20.27
N GLY A 330 -7.52 -18.71 21.42
CA GLY A 330 -8.01 -19.29 22.68
C GLY A 330 -9.43 -19.85 22.59
N LEU A 331 -10.36 -19.08 22.01
CA LEU A 331 -11.75 -19.52 21.79
C LEU A 331 -11.81 -20.79 20.92
N SER A 332 -11.06 -20.82 19.83
CA SER A 332 -10.96 -21.99 18.96
C SER A 332 -10.41 -23.21 19.70
N ASN A 333 -9.50 -23.02 20.64
CA ASN A 333 -8.96 -24.08 21.52
C ASN A 333 -9.90 -24.49 22.67
N GLY A 334 -11.04 -23.82 22.85
CA GLY A 334 -12.05 -24.16 23.86
C GLY A 334 -11.86 -23.48 25.20
N GLU A 335 -11.06 -22.43 25.26
CA GLU A 335 -10.90 -21.58 26.44
C GLU A 335 -12.22 -20.87 26.79
N LYS A 336 -12.56 -20.81 28.08
CA LYS A 336 -13.72 -20.05 28.58
C LYS A 336 -13.38 -18.56 28.67
N LEU A 337 -14.39 -17.71 28.85
CA LEU A 337 -14.19 -16.26 28.99
C LEU A 337 -13.25 -15.89 30.16
N SER A 338 -13.30 -16.63 31.27
CA SER A 338 -12.37 -16.48 32.39
C SER A 338 -10.92 -16.75 31.99
N ASP A 339 -10.68 -17.76 31.17
CA ASP A 339 -9.35 -18.14 30.69
C ASP A 339 -8.81 -17.08 29.72
N LEU A 340 -9.68 -16.53 28.86
CA LEU A 340 -9.35 -15.41 27.97
C LEU A 340 -8.97 -14.15 28.75
N ALA A 341 -9.66 -13.85 29.85
CA ALA A 341 -9.33 -12.72 30.72
C ALA A 341 -7.94 -12.90 31.38
N ILE A 342 -7.61 -14.12 31.79
CA ILE A 342 -6.27 -14.46 32.30
C ILE A 342 -5.22 -14.33 31.18
N ARG A 343 -5.50 -14.86 29.99
CA ARG A 343 -4.63 -14.75 28.82
C ARG A 343 -4.35 -13.29 28.47
N PHE A 344 -5.39 -12.47 28.42
CA PHE A 344 -5.29 -11.03 28.19
C PHE A 344 -4.41 -10.33 29.23
N SER A 345 -4.55 -10.67 30.52
CA SER A 345 -3.74 -10.07 31.59
C SER A 345 -2.23 -10.32 31.47
N LYS A 346 -1.82 -11.35 30.72
CA LYS A 346 -0.42 -11.67 30.45
C LYS A 346 0.14 -10.95 29.22
N LEU A 347 -0.71 -10.34 28.40
CA LEU A 347 -0.28 -9.67 27.17
C LEU A 347 0.29 -8.28 27.50
N PRO A 348 1.50 -7.95 26.99
CA PRO A 348 2.08 -6.63 27.16
C PRO A 348 1.23 -5.54 26.49
N SER A 349 1.21 -4.34 27.07
CA SER A 349 0.55 -3.16 26.50
C SER A 349 1.36 -2.47 25.40
N ASP A 350 2.67 -2.68 25.38
CA ASP A 350 3.59 -2.12 24.38
C ASP A 350 3.78 -3.07 23.19
N LEU A 351 3.90 -2.52 21.97
CA LEU A 351 4.04 -3.31 20.74
C LEU A 351 5.34 -4.12 20.71
N ASP A 352 6.48 -3.53 21.10
CA ASP A 352 7.77 -4.22 21.04
C ASP A 352 7.79 -5.39 22.04
N ARG A 353 7.28 -5.16 23.25
CA ARG A 353 7.09 -6.23 24.24
C ARG A 353 6.10 -7.29 23.77
N LEU A 354 5.01 -6.90 23.10
CA LEU A 354 4.05 -7.84 22.54
C LEU A 354 4.70 -8.70 21.44
N PHE A 355 5.46 -8.12 20.52
CA PHE A 355 6.19 -8.87 19.49
C PHE A 355 7.22 -9.80 20.11
N ARG A 356 7.96 -9.35 21.14
CA ARG A 356 8.89 -10.19 21.89
C ARG A 356 8.17 -11.39 22.51
N HIS A 357 7.05 -11.15 23.18
CA HIS A 357 6.20 -12.20 23.76
C HIS A 357 5.70 -13.20 22.71
N MET A 358 5.32 -12.72 21.51
CA MET A 358 4.94 -13.59 20.40
C MET A 358 6.10 -14.47 19.93
N LEU A 359 7.29 -13.92 19.77
CA LEU A 359 8.49 -14.70 19.39
C LEU A 359 8.88 -15.71 20.47
N ASP A 360 8.76 -15.37 21.75
CA ASP A 360 9.02 -16.31 22.86
C ASP A 360 8.01 -17.46 22.91
N SER A 361 6.79 -17.24 22.42
CA SER A 361 5.76 -18.28 22.35
C SER A 361 5.95 -19.28 21.19
N VAL A 362 6.93 -19.07 20.32
CA VAL A 362 7.28 -20.02 19.26
C VAL A 362 7.90 -21.28 19.88
N ASN A 363 7.55 -22.45 19.36
CA ASN A 363 8.09 -23.73 19.83
C ASN A 363 9.63 -23.69 19.80
N PRO A 364 10.33 -24.05 20.89
CA PRO A 364 11.80 -24.11 20.91
C PRO A 364 12.43 -24.88 19.75
N ALA A 365 11.77 -25.93 19.25
CA ALA A 365 12.21 -26.69 18.09
C ALA A 365 12.26 -25.87 16.78
N ASP A 366 11.46 -24.80 16.69
CA ASP A 366 11.38 -23.92 15.54
C ASP A 366 12.19 -22.62 15.69
N HIS A 367 12.84 -22.39 16.85
CA HIS A 367 13.57 -21.12 17.10
C HIS A 367 14.63 -20.83 16.05
N ARG A 368 15.34 -21.86 15.56
CA ARG A 368 16.36 -21.72 14.51
C ARG A 368 15.74 -21.25 13.20
N LYS A 369 14.64 -21.87 12.78
CA LYS A 369 13.91 -21.50 11.54
C LYS A 369 13.28 -20.12 11.66
N MET A 370 12.63 -19.82 12.79
CA MET A 370 12.10 -18.49 13.11
C MET A 370 13.19 -17.43 12.95
N ALA A 371 14.34 -17.63 13.59
CA ALA A 371 15.43 -16.68 13.56
C ALA A 371 15.99 -16.50 12.14
N GLY A 372 16.18 -17.58 11.40
CA GLY A 372 16.65 -17.53 10.02
C GLY A 372 15.68 -16.84 9.07
N ILE A 373 14.37 -17.10 9.21
CA ILE A 373 13.32 -16.43 8.41
C ILE A 373 13.35 -14.92 8.68
N LEU A 374 13.34 -14.50 9.95
CA LEU A 374 13.34 -13.08 10.31
C LEU A 374 14.65 -12.38 9.90
N GLN A 375 15.80 -13.03 10.08
CA GLN A 375 17.09 -12.52 9.62
C GLN A 375 17.13 -12.41 8.10
N GLY A 376 16.62 -13.41 7.37
CA GLY A 376 16.47 -13.36 5.91
C GLY A 376 15.63 -12.16 5.46
N ALA A 377 14.49 -11.91 6.12
CA ALA A 377 13.62 -10.77 5.82
C ALA A 377 14.29 -9.41 6.11
N VAL A 378 15.10 -9.31 7.17
CA VAL A 378 15.84 -8.06 7.51
C VAL A 378 16.99 -7.79 6.55
N HIS A 379 17.75 -8.82 6.16
CA HIS A 379 18.94 -8.68 5.31
C HIS A 379 18.60 -8.55 3.82
N ALA A 380 17.38 -8.89 3.43
CA ALA A 380 16.92 -8.76 2.06
C ALA A 380 16.84 -7.29 1.63
N LEU A 381 17.39 -7.00 0.44
CA LEU A 381 17.31 -5.65 -0.15
C LEU A 381 15.86 -5.25 -0.49
N GLU A 382 15.07 -6.23 -0.91
CA GLU A 382 13.64 -6.16 -1.22
C GLU A 382 12.96 -7.48 -0.78
N PRO A 383 11.64 -7.52 -0.59
CA PRO A 383 10.93 -8.73 -0.16
C PRO A 383 11.32 -9.96 -0.98
N LEU A 384 11.80 -11.05 -0.37
CA LEU A 384 12.21 -12.24 -1.13
C LEU A 384 11.00 -13.07 -1.55
N HIS A 385 11.12 -13.76 -2.68
CA HIS A 385 10.11 -14.72 -3.12
C HIS A 385 10.00 -15.89 -2.12
N VAL A 386 8.79 -16.40 -1.87
CA VAL A 386 8.51 -17.44 -0.86
C VAL A 386 9.30 -18.74 -1.10
N ASP A 387 9.59 -19.07 -2.35
CA ASP A 387 10.43 -20.23 -2.70
C ASP A 387 11.87 -20.11 -2.14
N ILE A 388 12.38 -18.88 -1.91
CA ILE A 388 13.68 -18.68 -1.26
C ILE A 388 13.61 -19.03 0.22
N TYR A 389 12.49 -18.71 0.89
CA TYR A 389 12.30 -19.09 2.29
C TYR A 389 12.12 -20.58 2.47
N TRP A 390 11.48 -21.27 1.51
CA TRP A 390 11.44 -22.73 1.50
C TRP A 390 12.86 -23.32 1.53
N GLN A 391 13.76 -22.83 0.68
CA GLN A 391 15.15 -23.28 0.67
C GLN A 391 15.89 -22.93 1.97
N LEU A 392 15.65 -21.73 2.51
CA LEU A 392 16.25 -21.27 3.77
C LEU A 392 15.81 -22.14 4.94
N GLU A 393 14.54 -22.56 4.99
CA GLU A 393 14.06 -23.49 6.00
C GLU A 393 14.71 -24.87 5.89
N GLU A 394 14.98 -25.37 4.68
CA GLU A 394 15.70 -26.63 4.46
C GLU A 394 17.15 -26.57 4.98
N GLU A 395 17.85 -25.47 4.74
CA GLU A 395 19.23 -25.25 5.25
C GLU A 395 19.30 -25.18 6.77
N LEU A 396 18.19 -24.83 7.41
CA LEU A 396 18.07 -24.71 8.87
C LEU A 396 17.41 -25.93 9.53
N GLU A 397 17.11 -26.99 8.78
CA GLU A 397 16.73 -28.27 9.38
C GLU A 397 17.93 -28.89 10.12
N ASP A 398 17.70 -29.34 11.34
CA ASP A 398 18.74 -30.02 12.12
C ASP A 398 19.08 -31.39 11.49
N ASP A 399 20.38 -31.69 11.37
CA ASP A 399 20.97 -32.91 10.77
C ASP A 399 20.44 -34.24 11.36
N LYS A 400 19.72 -34.21 12.47
CA LYS A 400 19.10 -35.42 13.05
C LYS A 400 17.98 -36.02 12.19
N HIS A 401 17.46 -35.28 11.21
CA HIS A 401 16.39 -35.73 10.31
C HIS A 401 16.83 -35.85 8.83
N SER A 402 18.09 -35.53 8.50
CA SER A 402 18.59 -35.54 7.11
C SER A 402 18.89 -36.94 6.59
N SER A 403 19.09 -37.94 7.47
CA SER A 403 19.46 -39.30 7.07
C SER A 403 18.34 -40.15 6.46
N GLN A 404 17.09 -39.65 6.37
CA GLN A 404 15.96 -40.43 5.81
C GLN A 404 14.93 -39.64 4.98
N LYS A 405 15.18 -38.39 4.57
CA LYS A 405 14.35 -37.75 3.53
C LYS A 405 14.88 -38.14 2.15
N THR A 406 14.47 -39.33 1.70
CA THR A 406 14.68 -39.89 0.37
C THR A 406 14.43 -38.82 -0.72
N GLU A 407 15.39 -38.67 -1.62
CA GLU A 407 15.39 -37.75 -2.78
C GLU A 407 14.15 -37.91 -3.69
N THR A 408 13.35 -38.94 -3.50
CA THR A 408 12.18 -39.30 -4.31
C THR A 408 10.89 -38.52 -3.99
N SER A 409 10.77 -37.83 -2.84
CA SER A 409 9.58 -37.00 -2.53
C SER A 409 9.70 -35.52 -2.93
N LYS A 410 10.92 -35.06 -3.28
CA LYS A 410 11.24 -33.66 -3.56
C LYS A 410 10.81 -33.17 -4.95
N LEU A 411 10.44 -34.08 -5.84
CA LEU A 411 10.29 -33.85 -7.29
C LEU A 411 8.82 -33.82 -7.80
N ARG A 412 7.81 -33.84 -6.90
CA ARG A 412 6.39 -33.90 -7.30
C ARG A 412 5.44 -32.95 -6.60
N ASP A 413 5.91 -32.13 -5.66
CA ASP A 413 5.03 -31.14 -5.05
C ASP A 413 4.77 -30.01 -6.06
N ASN A 414 3.49 -29.85 -6.45
CA ASN A 414 3.03 -28.70 -7.23
C ASN A 414 3.56 -27.42 -6.58
N SER A 415 4.17 -26.52 -7.36
CA SER A 415 4.74 -25.27 -6.88
C SER A 415 3.75 -24.48 -6.01
N ALA A 416 2.47 -24.48 -6.35
CA ALA A 416 1.42 -23.84 -5.55
C ALA A 416 1.25 -24.48 -4.16
N LEU A 417 1.29 -25.82 -4.07
CA LEU A 417 1.16 -26.54 -2.81
C LEU A 417 2.37 -26.28 -1.90
N ARG A 418 3.58 -26.29 -2.47
CA ARG A 418 4.82 -25.95 -1.75
C ARG A 418 4.75 -24.54 -1.18
N ARG A 419 4.39 -23.55 -2.00
CA ARG A 419 4.22 -22.15 -1.58
C ARG A 419 3.19 -22.01 -0.45
N GLY A 420 2.07 -22.72 -0.53
CA GLY A 420 1.06 -22.76 0.53
C GLY A 420 1.60 -23.31 1.85
N LYS A 421 2.34 -24.44 1.82
CA LYS A 421 2.99 -25.03 3.01
C LYS A 421 4.02 -24.07 3.62
N THR A 422 4.89 -23.49 2.80
CA THR A 422 5.92 -22.54 3.26
C THR A 422 5.28 -21.28 3.85
N SER A 423 4.21 -20.75 3.24
CA SER A 423 3.47 -19.62 3.80
C SER A 423 2.87 -19.95 5.17
N GLY A 424 2.31 -21.15 5.35
CA GLY A 424 1.82 -21.63 6.64
C GLY A 424 2.95 -21.73 7.67
N SER A 425 4.09 -22.30 7.27
CA SER A 425 5.29 -22.44 8.11
C SER A 425 5.82 -21.08 8.59
N ILE A 426 5.94 -20.11 7.67
CA ILE A 426 6.37 -18.75 8.00
C ILE A 426 5.41 -18.12 9.01
N ASN A 427 4.09 -18.22 8.79
CA ASN A 427 3.11 -17.65 9.70
C ASN A 427 3.16 -18.28 11.09
N GLU A 428 3.34 -19.60 11.20
CA GLU A 428 3.50 -20.31 12.46
C GLU A 428 4.76 -19.87 13.22
N LYS A 429 5.90 -19.84 12.52
CA LYS A 429 7.22 -19.57 13.10
C LYS A 429 7.44 -18.11 13.43
N THR A 430 6.78 -17.21 12.72
CA THR A 430 6.87 -15.77 12.98
C THR A 430 5.63 -15.22 13.67
N LYS A 431 4.66 -16.08 14.01
CA LYS A 431 3.36 -15.70 14.60
C LYS A 431 2.65 -14.58 13.82
N GLY A 432 2.76 -14.60 12.49
CA GLY A 432 2.15 -13.60 11.59
C GLY A 432 2.77 -12.21 11.67
N LEU A 433 4.02 -12.10 12.12
CA LEU A 433 4.83 -10.88 11.97
C LEU A 433 5.26 -10.65 10.51
N LEU A 434 5.27 -11.71 9.70
CA LEU A 434 5.43 -11.66 8.25
C LEU A 434 4.13 -12.07 7.54
N LYS A 435 3.95 -11.59 6.31
CA LYS A 435 2.83 -11.91 5.42
C LYS A 435 3.31 -12.19 4.01
N LEU A 436 2.50 -12.90 3.22
CA LEU A 436 2.75 -13.15 1.81
C LEU A 436 1.96 -12.14 0.95
N VAL A 437 2.63 -11.46 0.02
CA VAL A 437 2.05 -10.53 -0.96
C VAL A 437 2.63 -10.86 -2.33
N ASN A 438 1.81 -11.30 -3.29
CA ASN A 438 2.24 -11.66 -4.64
C ASN A 438 3.45 -12.63 -4.65
N ASP A 439 3.36 -13.71 -3.87
CA ASP A 439 4.42 -14.70 -3.64
C ASP A 439 5.73 -14.16 -3.02
N ARG A 440 5.74 -12.92 -2.51
CA ARG A 440 6.88 -12.33 -1.80
C ARG A 440 6.57 -12.14 -0.32
N VAL A 441 7.53 -12.46 0.53
CA VAL A 441 7.37 -12.40 1.99
C VAL A 441 7.75 -11.02 2.47
N GLU A 442 6.80 -10.33 3.09
CA GLU A 442 6.95 -8.97 3.61
C GLU A 442 6.69 -8.94 5.11
N PHE A 443 7.19 -7.91 5.77
CA PHE A 443 6.74 -7.58 7.13
C PHE A 443 5.25 -7.24 7.11
N LEU A 444 4.50 -7.73 8.09
CA LEU A 444 3.07 -7.42 8.23
C LEU A 444 2.86 -5.90 8.29
N HIS A 445 3.73 -5.22 9.05
CA HIS A 445 3.68 -3.78 9.29
C HIS A 445 5.10 -3.22 9.50
N ARG A 446 5.33 -1.95 9.16
CA ARG A 446 6.63 -1.29 9.34
C ARG A 446 7.16 -1.40 10.78
N THR A 447 6.30 -1.18 11.77
CA THR A 447 6.70 -1.29 13.20
C THR A 447 7.32 -2.65 13.52
N VAL A 448 6.90 -3.72 12.85
CA VAL A 448 7.52 -5.03 13.00
C VAL A 448 8.94 -5.03 12.42
N LYS A 449 9.14 -4.46 11.23
CA LYS A 449 10.48 -4.30 10.64
C LYS A 449 11.40 -3.49 11.56
N ASP A 450 10.90 -2.38 12.10
CA ASP A 450 11.67 -1.54 13.04
C ASP A 450 12.09 -2.36 14.27
N PHE A 451 11.14 -3.08 14.89
CA PHE A 451 11.38 -3.95 16.04
C PHE A 451 12.44 -5.02 15.76
N VAL A 452 12.30 -5.78 14.67
CA VAL A 452 13.24 -6.86 14.32
C VAL A 452 14.62 -6.31 13.96
N SER A 453 14.71 -5.07 13.50
CA SER A 453 15.97 -4.40 13.15
C SER A 453 16.68 -3.77 14.36
N THR A 454 16.06 -3.77 15.55
CA THR A 454 16.72 -3.27 16.77
C THR A 454 17.91 -4.16 17.17
N LYS A 455 18.90 -3.57 17.85
CA LYS A 455 20.09 -4.29 18.31
C LYS A 455 19.73 -5.46 19.24
N ASP A 456 18.79 -5.24 20.16
CA ASP A 456 18.40 -6.25 21.16
C ASP A 456 17.74 -7.46 20.50
N ILE A 457 16.84 -7.24 19.53
CA ILE A 457 16.23 -8.33 18.78
C ILE A 457 17.22 -8.98 17.83
N GLY A 458 18.15 -8.21 17.24
CA GLY A 458 19.26 -8.75 16.48
C GLY A 458 20.09 -9.75 17.29
N VAL A 459 20.41 -9.43 18.55
CA VAL A 459 21.10 -10.35 19.48
C VAL A 459 20.24 -11.57 19.80
N PHE A 460 18.96 -11.36 20.16
CA PHE A 460 18.03 -12.45 20.44
C PHE A 460 17.94 -13.46 19.29
N LEU A 461 17.82 -13.00 18.04
CA LEU A 461 17.76 -13.87 16.87
C LEU A 461 19.10 -14.56 16.61
N ARG A 462 20.21 -13.86 16.84
CA ARG A 462 21.56 -14.41 16.67
C ARG A 462 21.84 -15.57 17.61
N GLU A 463 21.41 -15.48 18.86
CA GLU A 463 21.56 -16.55 19.87
C GLU A 463 20.83 -17.85 19.50
N LYS A 464 19.86 -17.79 18.58
CA LYS A 464 19.11 -18.96 18.07
C LYS A 464 19.71 -19.56 16.80
N LEU A 465 20.80 -19.00 16.29
CA LEU A 465 21.44 -19.39 15.04
C LEU A 465 22.86 -19.91 15.28
N PRO A 466 23.42 -20.71 14.34
CA PRO A 466 24.81 -21.13 14.40
C PRO A 466 25.80 -19.96 14.52
N ALA A 467 26.93 -20.18 15.19
CA ALA A 467 27.93 -19.14 15.44
C ALA A 467 28.49 -18.53 14.14
N ASP A 468 28.57 -19.31 13.07
CA ASP A 468 29.04 -18.95 11.74
C ASP A 468 27.94 -18.46 10.78
N TYR A 469 26.67 -18.41 11.22
CA TYR A 469 25.55 -17.96 10.39
C TYR A 469 25.81 -16.57 9.79
N ASN A 470 25.39 -16.31 8.56
CA ASN A 470 25.41 -14.97 7.99
C ASN A 470 24.19 -14.81 7.08
N GLY A 471 23.33 -13.82 7.37
CA GLY A 471 22.08 -13.64 6.63
C GLY A 471 22.29 -13.45 5.13
N PHE A 472 23.31 -12.70 4.71
CA PHE A 472 23.61 -12.51 3.30
C PHE A 472 24.09 -13.80 2.61
N ILE A 473 24.95 -14.58 3.29
CA ILE A 473 25.43 -15.87 2.76
C ILE A 473 24.28 -16.86 2.66
N SER A 474 23.41 -16.95 3.68
CA SER A 474 22.24 -17.83 3.67
C SER A 474 21.24 -17.44 2.58
N ILE A 475 20.99 -16.15 2.35
CA ILE A 475 20.15 -15.72 1.22
C ILE A 475 20.78 -16.16 -0.11
N ALA A 476 22.08 -15.94 -0.29
CA ALA A 476 22.78 -16.34 -1.52
C ALA A 476 22.77 -17.87 -1.72
N ALA A 477 22.99 -18.65 -0.66
CA ALA A 477 22.90 -20.11 -0.67
C ALA A 477 21.49 -20.58 -1.04
N ALA A 478 20.45 -19.95 -0.47
CA ALA A 478 19.07 -20.25 -0.78
C ALA A 478 18.72 -19.96 -2.26
N TYR A 479 19.24 -18.87 -2.84
CA TYR A 479 19.10 -18.61 -4.28
C TYR A 479 19.78 -19.70 -5.13
N LEU A 480 20.99 -20.12 -4.76
CA LEU A 480 21.71 -21.18 -5.47
C LEU A 480 20.98 -22.53 -5.37
N GLY A 481 20.43 -22.86 -4.19
CA GLY A 481 19.61 -24.04 -3.96
C GLY A 481 18.35 -24.05 -4.83
N PHE A 482 17.63 -22.92 -4.84
CA PHE A 482 16.45 -22.75 -5.69
C PHE A 482 16.76 -22.93 -7.18
N LEU A 483 17.82 -22.28 -7.70
CA LEU A 483 18.23 -22.41 -9.10
C LEU A 483 18.61 -23.83 -9.50
N ARG A 484 19.21 -24.59 -8.58
CA ARG A 484 19.55 -26.02 -8.79
C ARG A 484 18.30 -26.89 -8.82
N ALA A 485 17.34 -26.63 -7.95
CA ALA A 485 16.06 -27.35 -7.92
C ALA A 485 15.27 -27.12 -9.22
N THR A 486 15.14 -25.88 -9.67
CA THR A 486 14.38 -25.55 -10.89
C THR A 486 15.03 -26.05 -12.19
N ARG A 487 16.37 -26.21 -12.22
CA ARG A 487 17.05 -26.79 -13.38
C ARG A 487 16.76 -28.28 -13.56
N ARG A 488 16.51 -29.01 -12.46
CA ARG A 488 16.20 -30.45 -12.49
C ARG A 488 14.76 -30.74 -12.89
N ASP A 489 13.85 -29.79 -12.72
CA ASP A 489 12.44 -29.94 -13.12
C ASP A 489 12.20 -29.78 -14.64
N ASN A 490 13.14 -29.17 -15.35
CA ASN A 490 13.07 -28.92 -16.81
C ASN A 490 13.93 -29.88 -17.66
N SER A 491 14.53 -30.88 -17.03
CA SER A 491 15.36 -31.93 -17.66
C SER A 491 14.75 -33.29 -17.40
#